data_AF-A0A6P0YND6-F1
#
_entry.id   AF-A0A6P0YND6-F1
#
_cell.length_a   1.000
_cell.length_b   1.000
_cell.length_c   1.000
_cell.angle_alpha   90.00
_cell.angle_beta   90.00
_cell.angle_gamma   90.00
#
_symmetry.space_group_name_H-M   'P 1'
#
loop_
_entity.id
_entity.type
_entity.pdbx_description
1 polymer ?
#
loop_
_entity_poly.entity_id
_entity_poly.type
_entity_poly.pdbx_seq_one_letter_code
_entity_poly.pdbx_strand_id
1 'polypeptide(L)' 'IHSSNVMLYSSKEKVASRICYTFTDDGRKVRKLKKTGEIID' A
#
# COMPACT_ATOMS: atom_id res chain seq x y z
N ILE A 1 9.96 7.24 -17.37
CA ILE A 1 8.52 7.14 -17.00
C ILE A 1 8.30 8.06 -15.81
N HIS A 2 7.27 8.90 -15.83
CA HIS A 2 6.96 9.78 -14.70
C HIS A 2 6.32 8.99 -13.55
N SER A 3 6.67 9.32 -12.31
CA SER A 3 6.21 8.58 -11.11
C SER A 3 4.69 8.65 -10.90
N SER A 4 3.99 9.62 -11.48
CA SER A 4 2.52 9.67 -11.47
C SER A 4 1.86 8.57 -12.29
N ASN A 5 2.60 7.94 -13.21
CA ASN A 5 2.06 6.93 -14.13
C ASN A 5 2.24 5.51 -13.59
N VAL A 6 2.73 5.35 -12.36
CA VAL A 6 2.93 4.05 -11.71
C VAL A 6 2.11 3.95 -10.43
N MET A 7 1.63 2.74 -10.13
CA MET A 7 0.85 2.44 -8.92
C MET A 7 1.42 1.17 -8.26
N LEU A 8 1.30 1.08 -6.94
CA LEU A 8 1.70 -0.12 -6.21
C LEU A 8 0.75 -1.28 -6.52
N TYR A 9 1.36 -2.45 -6.69
CA TYR A 9 0.69 -3.66 -7.12
C TYR A 9 0.77 -4.73 -6.04
N SER A 10 -0.37 -5.29 -5.67
CA SER A 10 -0.42 -6.49 -4.84
C SER A 10 -0.19 -7.71 -5.72
N SER A 11 0.93 -8.41 -5.52
CA SER A 11 1.19 -9.69 -6.21
C SER A 11 0.25 -10.81 -5.75
N LYS A 12 -0.24 -10.73 -4.51
CA LYS A 12 -1.11 -11.75 -3.90
C LYS A 12 -2.52 -11.68 -4.48
N GLU A 13 -3.12 -10.50 -4.49
CA GLU A 13 -4.49 -10.29 -4.98
C GLU A 13 -4.53 -9.90 -6.47
N LYS A 14 -3.37 -9.68 -7.09
CA LYS A 14 -3.19 -9.27 -8.49
C LYS A 14 -3.91 -7.95 -8.82
N VAL A 15 -3.88 -7.00 -7.88
CA VAL A 15 -4.62 -5.73 -7.99
C VAL A 15 -3.71 -4.55 -7.70
N ALA A 16 -3.77 -3.53 -8.56
CA ALA A 16 -3.18 -2.22 -8.31
C ALA A 16 -4.07 -1.39 -7.36
N SER A 17 -3.44 -0.77 -6.37
CA SER A 17 -4.13 0.05 -5.37
C SER A 17 -3.34 1.29 -4.96
N ARG A 18 -4.07 2.34 -4.57
CA ARG A 18 -3.52 3.51 -3.86
C ARG A 18 -3.10 3.14 -2.44
N ILE A 19 -2.25 3.98 -1.84
CA ILE A 19 -1.80 3.84 -0.45
C ILE A 19 -2.67 4.63 0.53
N CYS A 20 -2.71 4.16 1.76
CA CYS A 20 -3.07 4.92 2.95
C CYS A 20 -2.05 4.67 4.06
N TYR A 21 -2.13 5.46 5.13
CA TYR A 21 -1.31 5.25 6.33
C TYR A 21 -2.15 4.62 7.42
N THR A 22 -1.56 3.69 8.17
CA THR A 22 -2.13 3.13 9.39
C THR A 22 -1.05 3.06 10.47
N PHE A 23 -1.46 2.97 11.73
CA PHE A 23 -0.55 2.67 12.83
C PHE A 23 -0.59 1.17 13.12
N THR A 24 0.57 0.57 13.32
CA THR A 24 0.68 -0.78 13.90
C THR A 24 0.51 -0.70 15.41
N ASP A 25 0.24 -1.85 16.03
CA ASP A 25 0.06 -1.94 17.49
C ASP A 25 1.34 -1.54 18.25
N ASP A 26 2.50 -1.63 17.61
CA ASP A 26 3.79 -1.12 18.09
C ASP A 26 3.94 0.41 18.01
N GLY A 27 2.89 1.12 17.57
CA GLY A 27 2.86 2.59 17.43
C GLY A 27 3.57 3.14 16.19
N ARG A 28 4.03 2.28 15.27
CA ARG A 28 4.72 2.71 14.04
C ARG A 28 3.71 3.08 12.97
N LYS A 29 3.93 4.24 12.32
CA LYS A 29 3.17 4.64 11.13
C LYS A 29 3.69 3.88 9.92
N VAL A 30 2.83 3.04 9.33
CA VAL A 30 3.14 2.21 8.17
C VAL A 30 2.22 2.52 6.99
N ARG A 31 2.64 2.14 5.78
CA ARG A 31 1.85 2.27 4.55
C ARG A 31 1.09 0.99 4.28
N LYS A 32 -0.16 1.13 3.85
CA LYS A 32 -1.09 0.05 3.56
C LYS A 32 -1.75 0.26 2.20
N LEU A 33 -1.97 -0.81 1.44
CA LEU A 33 -2.78 -0.78 0.21
C LEU A 33 -4.25 -0.57 0.58
N LYS A 34 -4.90 0.42 -0.03
CA LYS A 34 -6.29 0.77 0.30
C LYS A 34 -7.30 -0.32 -0.04
N LYS A 35 -7.12 -1.06 -1.14
CA LYS A 35 -8.07 -2.10 -1.60
C LYS A 35 -7.92 -3.42 -0.84
N THR A 36 -6.68 -3.88 -0.70
CA THR A 36 -6.35 -5.23 -0.17
C THR A 36 -6.09 -5.19 1.32
N GLY A 37 -5.66 -4.04 1.83
CA GLY A 37 -5.26 -3.88 3.20
C GLY A 37 -3.88 -4.45 3.53
N GLU A 38 -3.09 -4.80 2.53
CA GLU A 38 -1.73 -5.29 2.75
C GLU A 38 -0.79 -4.17 3.21
N ILE A 39 0.01 -4.44 4.23
CA ILE A 39 1.06 -3.54 4.72
C ILE A 39 2.26 -3.68 3.79
N ILE A 40 2.82 -2.55 3.37
CA ILE A 40 3.94 -2.47 2.40
C ILE A 40 5.25 -2.06 3.10
N ASP A 41 5.15 -1.56 4.33
CA ASP A 41 6.21 -0.87 5.07
C ASP A 41 6.73 -1.65 6.28
#